data_AF-A0A2D6CWX4-F1
#
_entry.id   AF-A0A2D6CWX4-F1
#
_cell.length_a   1.000
_cell.length_b   1.000
_cell.length_c   1.000
_cell.angle_alpha   90.00
_cell.angle_beta   90.00
_cell.angle_gamma   90.00
#
_symmetry.space_group_name_H-M   'P 1'
#
loop_
_entity.id
_entity.type
_entity.pdbx_description
1 polymer ?
#
loop_
_entity_poly.entity_id
_entity_poly.type
_entity_poly.pdbx_seq_one_letter_code
_entity_poly.pdbx_strand_id
1 'polypeptide(L)'
;MAISDDARFEFDVQGYIHLRGALSPAELAQYDRWSARAEGADIATLNADDPDRLRYHINRPVSRVIDADPKFACFLDHPAVEPYLTEFLGADHKHIDNELYYTHPAYEGGGWHRGVNE
;
A
#
# COMPACT_ATOMS: atom_id res chain seq x y z
N MET A 1 8.08 19.44 -2.23
CA MET A 1 8.40 20.00 -0.89
C MET A 1 9.54 19.17 -0.33
N ALA A 2 10.52 19.75 0.36
CA ALA A 2 11.53 18.95 1.06
C ALA A 2 10.97 18.43 2.39
N ILE A 3 11.34 17.21 2.78
CA ILE A 3 10.95 16.65 4.09
C ILE A 3 11.76 17.32 5.22
N SER A 4 11.23 17.34 6.44
CA SER A 4 11.93 17.97 7.58
C SER A 4 13.08 17.12 8.12
N ASP A 5 14.06 17.76 8.75
CA ASP A 5 15.17 17.09 9.43
C ASP A 5 14.68 16.16 10.56
N ASP A 6 13.63 16.56 11.28
CA ASP A 6 13.01 15.73 12.31
C ASP A 6 12.41 14.44 11.72
N ALA A 7 11.76 14.53 10.56
CA ALA A 7 11.18 13.36 9.89
C ALA A 7 12.28 12.42 9.37
N ARG A 8 13.38 12.97 8.87
CA ARG A 8 14.58 12.19 8.49
C ARG A 8 15.17 11.47 9.69
N PHE A 9 15.38 12.19 10.78
CA PHE A 9 15.92 11.60 12.01
C PHE A 9 15.00 10.51 12.57
N GLU A 10 13.68 10.71 12.54
CA GLU A 10 12.71 9.70 12.96
C GLU A 10 12.83 8.41 12.13
N PHE A 11 12.91 8.54 10.81
CA PHE A 11 13.10 7.40 9.91
C PHE A 11 14.42 6.67 10.17
N ASP A 12 15.53 7.40 10.32
CA ASP A 12 16.85 6.82 10.55
C ASP A 12 16.91 5.99 11.84
N VAL A 13 16.16 6.40 12.88
CA VAL A 13 16.13 5.70 14.18
C VAL A 13 15.14 4.54 14.20
N GLN A 14 13.96 4.69 13.58
CA GLN A 14 12.85 3.74 13.72
C GLN A 14 12.67 2.81 12.53
N GLY A 15 13.18 3.18 11.36
CA GLY A 15 12.93 2.51 10.09
C GLY A 15 11.53 2.74 9.50
N TYR A 16 10.74 3.66 10.08
CA TYR A 16 9.42 4.06 9.55
C TYR A 16 9.06 5.50 9.97
N ILE A 17 8.07 6.09 9.28
CA ILE A 17 7.46 7.39 9.63
C ILE A 17 5.94 7.22 9.70
N HIS A 18 5.30 7.93 10.62
CA HIS A 18 3.84 8.04 10.69
C HIS A 18 3.33 9.40 10.19
N LEU A 19 2.73 9.41 8.99
CA LEU A 19 2.10 10.61 8.41
C LEU A 19 0.65 10.76 8.85
N ARG A 20 0.40 11.60 9.87
CA ARG A 20 -0.95 11.89 10.36
C ARG A 20 -1.67 12.81 9.38
N GLY A 21 -2.93 12.48 9.05
CA GLY A 21 -3.74 13.30 8.16
C GLY A 21 -3.23 13.35 6.72
N ALA A 22 -2.48 12.33 6.28
CA ALA A 22 -2.01 12.21 4.91
C ALA A 22 -3.16 12.23 3.88
N LEU A 23 -4.35 11.78 4.30
CA LEU A 23 -5.58 11.83 3.52
C LEU A 23 -6.59 12.73 4.22
N SER A 24 -7.27 13.57 3.44
CA SER A 24 -8.44 14.30 3.88
C SER A 24 -9.64 13.35 4.09
N PRO A 25 -10.66 13.75 4.88
CA PRO A 25 -11.88 12.95 5.03
C PRO A 25 -12.59 12.67 3.69
N ALA A 26 -12.49 13.59 2.72
CA ALA A 26 -13.12 13.45 1.41
C ALA A 26 -12.40 12.40 0.55
N GLU A 27 -11.07 12.44 0.53
CA GLU A 27 -10.23 11.43 -0.13
C GLU A 27 -10.47 10.05 0.49
N LEU A 28 -10.44 9.96 1.82
CA LEU A 28 -10.70 8.70 2.52
C LEU A 28 -12.06 8.11 2.15
N ALA A 29 -13.13 8.91 2.19
CA ALA A 29 -14.46 8.45 1.81
C ALA A 29 -14.56 8.04 0.33
N GLN A 30 -13.77 8.67 -0.55
CA GLN A 30 -13.71 8.29 -1.96
C GLN A 30 -13.01 6.94 -2.15
N TYR A 31 -11.85 6.77 -1.52
CA TYR A 31 -11.05 5.56 -1.64
C TYR A 31 -11.74 4.36 -1.00
N ASP A 32 -12.42 4.56 0.12
CA ASP A 32 -13.27 3.53 0.75
C ASP A 32 -14.33 2.99 -0.22
N ARG A 33 -15.01 3.88 -0.95
CA ARG A 33 -15.97 3.47 -2.00
C ARG A 33 -15.32 2.73 -3.15
N TRP A 34 -14.08 3.05 -3.51
CA TRP A 34 -13.35 2.32 -4.55
C TRP A 34 -12.96 0.93 -4.06
N SER A 35 -12.43 0.82 -2.84
CA SER A 35 -12.08 -0.45 -2.21
C SER A 35 -13.30 -1.37 -2.06
N ALA A 36 -14.44 -0.85 -1.60
CA ALA A 36 -15.68 -1.64 -1.51
C ALA A 36 -16.17 -2.16 -2.86
N ARG A 37 -15.88 -1.46 -3.97
CA ARG A 37 -16.19 -1.95 -5.32
C ARG A 37 -15.19 -3.00 -5.78
N ALA A 38 -13.91 -2.79 -5.49
CA ALA A 38 -12.83 -3.70 -5.84
C ALA A 38 -12.93 -5.04 -5.09
N GLU A 39 -13.53 -5.06 -3.89
CA GLU A 39 -13.81 -6.29 -3.14
C GLU A 39 -14.64 -7.31 -3.95
N GLY A 40 -15.52 -6.83 -4.82
CA GLY A 40 -16.33 -7.68 -5.70
C GLY A 40 -15.63 -8.12 -7.00
N ALA A 41 -14.38 -7.74 -7.23
CA ALA A 41 -13.62 -8.17 -8.40
C ALA A 41 -13.30 -9.67 -8.32
N ASP A 42 -13.20 -10.34 -9.47
CA ASP A 42 -12.78 -11.74 -9.50
C ASP A 42 -11.26 -11.85 -9.29
N ILE A 43 -10.91 -11.93 -8.01
CA ILE A 43 -9.56 -12.08 -7.49
C ILE A 43 -8.83 -13.28 -8.07
N ALA A 44 -9.55 -14.39 -8.30
CA ALA A 44 -8.97 -15.60 -8.86
C ALA A 44 -8.58 -15.40 -10.33
N THR A 45 -9.42 -14.69 -11.09
CA THR A 45 -9.10 -14.31 -12.47
C THR A 45 -7.94 -13.30 -12.52
N LEU A 46 -7.92 -12.30 -11.63
CA LEU A 46 -6.83 -11.30 -11.58
C LEU A 46 -5.48 -11.90 -11.22
N ASN A 47 -5.45 -13.07 -10.57
CA ASN A 47 -4.24 -13.73 -10.12
C ASN A 47 -4.01 -15.11 -10.76
N ALA A 48 -4.71 -15.39 -11.87
CA ALA A 48 -4.66 -16.69 -12.54
C ALA A 48 -3.26 -17.02 -13.10
N ASP A 49 -2.42 -16.01 -13.32
CA ASP A 49 -1.05 -16.12 -13.80
C ASP A 49 0.00 -16.36 -12.69
N ASP A 50 -0.36 -16.21 -11.40
CA ASP A 50 0.52 -16.49 -10.26
C ASP A 50 -0.20 -17.23 -9.10
N PRO A 51 -0.63 -18.47 -9.32
CA PRO A 51 -1.43 -19.24 -8.35
C PRO A 51 -0.64 -19.63 -7.09
N ASP A 52 0.69 -19.71 -7.17
CA ASP A 52 1.56 -20.05 -6.03
C ASP A 52 1.70 -18.91 -5.04
N ARG A 53 1.59 -17.65 -5.49
CA ARG A 53 1.65 -16.48 -4.62
C ARG A 53 0.35 -16.29 -3.85
N LEU A 54 -0.81 -16.62 -4.42
CA LEU A 54 -2.12 -16.57 -3.76
C LEU A 54 -2.17 -17.34 -2.42
N ARG A 55 -1.43 -18.44 -2.27
CA ARG A 55 -1.44 -19.26 -1.04
C ARG A 55 -0.89 -18.55 0.20
N TYR A 56 -0.08 -17.51 0.02
CA TYR A 56 0.46 -16.69 1.11
C TYR A 56 -0.33 -15.40 1.35
N HIS A 57 -1.40 -15.19 0.57
CA HIS A 57 -2.16 -13.95 0.47
C HIS A 57 -3.58 -14.10 1.07
N ILE A 58 -3.74 -14.93 2.10
CA ILE A 58 -5.05 -15.28 2.72
C ILE A 58 -5.80 -14.04 3.24
N ASN A 59 -5.11 -12.92 3.51
CA ASN A 59 -5.68 -11.63 3.92
C ASN A 59 -5.56 -10.52 2.85
N ARG A 60 -5.11 -10.87 1.63
CA ARG A 60 -4.86 -9.95 0.50
C ARG A 60 -5.76 -10.34 -0.67
N PRO A 61 -7.06 -10.04 -0.60
CA PRO A 61 -7.99 -10.43 -1.64
C PRO A 61 -7.64 -9.75 -2.97
N VAL A 62 -7.17 -8.50 -3.02
CA VAL A 62 -6.88 -7.84 -4.31
C VAL A 62 -5.40 -7.48 -4.42
N SER A 63 -4.57 -8.40 -4.90
CA SER A 63 -3.26 -8.05 -5.47
C SER A 63 -3.45 -7.41 -6.84
N ARG A 64 -2.59 -6.44 -7.20
CA ARG A 64 -2.70 -5.66 -8.45
C ARG A 64 -4.00 -4.84 -8.58
N VAL A 65 -4.38 -4.16 -7.50
CA VAL A 65 -5.55 -3.26 -7.47
C VAL A 65 -5.55 -2.18 -8.56
N ILE A 66 -4.39 -1.66 -8.97
CA ILE A 66 -4.28 -0.66 -10.05
C ILE A 66 -4.68 -1.28 -11.40
N ASP A 67 -4.32 -2.54 -11.65
CA ASP A 67 -4.74 -3.26 -12.86
C ASP A 67 -6.24 -3.55 -12.84
N ALA A 68 -6.81 -3.79 -11.66
CA ALA A 68 -8.24 -3.99 -11.45
C ALA A 68 -9.07 -2.69 -11.64
N ASP A 69 -8.57 -1.54 -11.16
CA ASP A 69 -9.16 -0.22 -11.40
C ASP A 69 -8.05 0.87 -11.46
N PRO A 70 -7.76 1.42 -12.65
CA PRO A 70 -6.72 2.42 -12.83
C PRO A 70 -6.89 3.71 -12.01
N LYS A 71 -8.06 3.94 -11.41
CA LYS A 71 -8.25 5.08 -10.49
C LYS A 71 -7.32 5.03 -9.28
N PHE A 72 -6.90 3.84 -8.85
CA PHE A 72 -5.93 3.67 -7.77
C PHE A 72 -4.52 4.18 -8.14
N ALA A 73 -4.23 4.45 -9.42
CA ALA A 73 -2.94 5.01 -9.83
C ALA A 73 -2.66 6.39 -9.22
N CYS A 74 -3.67 7.11 -8.71
CA CYS A 74 -3.47 8.38 -7.98
C CYS A 74 -2.67 8.24 -6.68
N PHE A 75 -2.46 7.01 -6.19
CA PHE A 75 -1.60 6.77 -5.03
C PHE A 75 -0.10 6.80 -5.37
N LEU A 76 0.27 6.59 -6.64
CA LEU A 76 1.67 6.47 -7.06
C LEU A 76 2.45 7.78 -6.89
N ASP A 77 1.77 8.91 -7.06
CA ASP A 77 2.33 10.26 -6.98
C ASP A 77 1.59 11.13 -5.96
N HIS A 78 0.97 10.50 -4.95
CA HIS A 78 0.18 11.23 -3.96
C HIS A 78 1.04 12.27 -3.23
N PRO A 79 0.62 13.55 -3.17
CA PRO A 79 1.47 14.66 -2.70
C PRO A 79 1.89 14.53 -1.23
N ALA A 80 1.14 13.77 -0.43
CA ALA A 80 1.51 13.50 0.96
C ALA A 80 2.71 12.54 1.09
N VAL A 81 2.98 11.69 0.09
CA VAL A 81 3.93 10.57 0.18
C VAL A 81 5.10 10.73 -0.80
N GLU A 82 4.86 11.29 -2.00
CA GLU A 82 5.88 11.48 -3.04
C GLU A 82 7.18 12.15 -2.52
N PRO A 83 7.12 13.23 -1.71
CA PRO A 83 8.35 13.84 -1.19
C PRO A 83 9.22 12.89 -0.35
N TYR A 84 8.58 11.98 0.39
CA TYR A 84 9.27 11.01 1.24
C TYR A 84 9.86 9.87 0.40
N LEU A 85 9.14 9.40 -0.62
CA LEU A 85 9.65 8.39 -1.55
C LEU A 85 10.87 8.92 -2.30
N THR A 86 10.79 10.13 -2.83
CA THR A 86 11.89 10.76 -3.57
C THR A 86 13.11 10.99 -2.68
N GLU A 87 12.94 11.44 -1.43
CA GLU A 87 14.07 11.62 -0.51
C GLU A 87 14.73 10.29 -0.12
N PHE A 88 13.94 9.28 0.29
CA PHE A 88 14.51 8.06 0.87
C PHE A 88 14.90 7.00 -0.16
N LEU A 89 14.21 6.93 -1.29
CA LEU A 89 14.43 5.92 -2.33
C LEU A 89 15.13 6.47 -3.57
N GLY A 90 15.22 7.80 -3.70
CA GLY A 90 15.72 8.49 -4.88
C GLY A 90 14.62 8.82 -5.89
N ALA A 91 14.96 9.74 -6.81
CA ALA A 91 14.03 10.25 -7.82
C ALA A 91 13.65 9.20 -8.90
N ASP A 92 14.38 8.10 -9.01
CA ASP A 92 14.16 7.01 -9.96
C ASP A 92 13.51 5.77 -9.34
N HIS A 93 12.93 5.90 -8.15
CA HIS A 93 12.20 4.83 -7.50
C HIS A 93 11.08 4.28 -8.38
N LYS A 94 10.80 2.98 -8.24
CA LYS A 94 9.79 2.29 -9.04
C LYS A 94 8.80 1.60 -8.13
N HIS A 95 7.54 1.74 -8.48
CA HIS A 95 6.47 0.96 -7.89
C HIS A 95 6.57 -0.50 -8.38
N ILE A 96 6.62 -1.46 -7.44
CA ILE A 96 6.78 -2.89 -7.76
C ILE A 96 5.55 -3.74 -7.43
N ASP A 97 4.70 -3.30 -6.50
CA ASP A 97 3.52 -4.06 -6.06
C ASP A 97 2.47 -3.16 -5.40
N ASN A 98 1.18 -3.43 -5.63
CA ASN A 98 0.05 -2.72 -5.03
C ASN A 98 -1.04 -3.72 -4.62
N GLU A 99 -1.57 -3.55 -3.41
CA GLU A 99 -2.52 -4.50 -2.83
C GLU A 99 -3.56 -3.79 -1.96
N LEU A 100 -4.79 -4.35 -1.92
CA LEU A 100 -5.77 -4.03 -0.89
C LEU A 100 -5.76 -5.11 0.19
N TYR A 101 -5.58 -4.67 1.43
CA TYR A 101 -5.57 -5.51 2.61
C TYR A 101 -6.88 -5.40 3.37
N TYR A 102 -7.51 -6.53 3.66
CA TYR A 102 -8.71 -6.60 4.48
C TYR A 102 -8.40 -7.37 5.75
N THR A 103 -8.59 -6.71 6.89
CA THR A 103 -8.45 -7.35 8.20
C THR A 103 -9.84 -7.74 8.68
N HIS A 104 -10.14 -9.03 8.67
CA HIS A 104 -11.42 -9.54 9.18
C HIS A 104 -11.38 -9.69 10.71
N PRO A 105 -12.53 -9.68 11.41
CA PRO A 105 -12.58 -9.79 12.87
C PRO A 105 -11.89 -11.04 13.45
N ALA A 106 -11.78 -12.11 12.68
CA ALA A 106 -11.11 -13.36 13.07
C ALA A 106 -9.61 -13.38 12.78
N TYR A 107 -9.04 -12.30 12.22
CA TYR A 107 -7.61 -12.23 11.90
C TYR A 107 -6.81 -12.00 13.18
N GLU A 108 -6.02 -13.00 13.59
CA GLU A 108 -5.21 -12.98 14.81
C GLU A 108 -3.89 -12.20 14.67
N GLY A 109 -3.59 -11.71 13.45
CA GLY A 109 -2.33 -11.02 13.16
C GLY A 109 -1.22 -11.95 12.67
N GLY A 110 -0.14 -11.35 12.18
CA GLY A 110 1.12 -12.04 11.89
C GLY A 110 2.09 -11.94 13.05
N GLY A 111 3.02 -12.89 13.18
CA GLY A 111 4.15 -12.78 14.10
C GLY A 111 5.19 -11.75 13.65
N TRP A 112 6.21 -11.51 14.48
CA TRP A 112 7.36 -10.67 14.11
C TRP A 112 8.06 -11.24 12.88
N HIS A 113 8.19 -10.42 11.84
CA HIS A 113 8.84 -10.79 10.59
C HIS A 113 9.48 -9.56 9.94
N ARG A 114 10.33 -9.80 8.94
CA ARG A 114 10.81 -8.76 8.02
C ARG A 114 10.12 -8.95 6.68
N GLY A 115 9.80 -7.85 6.00
CA GLY A 115 9.17 -7.88 4.67
C GLY A 115 10.08 -8.42 3.56
N VAL A 116 11.36 -8.63 3.86
CA VAL A 116 12.34 -9.29 3.00
C VAL A 116 13.01 -10.41 3.79
N ASN A 117 13.22 -11.55 3.16
CA ASN A 117 14.07 -12.61 3.70
C ASN A 117 15.53 -12.27 3.33
N GLU A 118 16.44 -12.34 4.30
CA GLU A 118 17.89 -12.30 4.07
C GLU A 118 18.36 -13.53 3.28
#